data_AF-A0A9E2QBG5-F1
#
_entry.id   AF-A0A9E2QBG5-F1
#
_cell.length_a   1.000
_cell.length_b   1.000
_cell.length_c   1.000
_cell.angle_alpha   90.00
_cell.angle_beta   90.00
_cell.angle_gamma   90.00
#
_symmetry.space_group_name_H-M   'P 1'
#
loop_
_entity.id
_entity.type
_entity.pdbx_description
1 polymer ?
#
loop_
_entity_poly.entity_id
_entity_poly.type
_entity_poly.pdbx_seq_one_letter_code
_entity_poly.pdbx_strand_id
1 'polypeptide(L)'
;MKNIHLIDIDWDEQSINEVAAHGLYPWEVDEAALYDTGRQAKLVSDDRHGERIQVLGTCECNGKKLRIFIRMIDIEMGVGRVITAWEV
;
A
#
# COMPACT_ATOMS: atom_id res chain seq x y z
N MET A 1 -13.48 14.17 -8.59
CA MET A 1 -12.63 13.06 -8.09
C MET A 1 -12.06 13.49 -6.76
N LYS A 2 -12.19 12.69 -5.70
CA LYS A 2 -11.47 12.96 -4.44
C LYS A 2 -9.99 12.64 -4.70
N ASN A 3 -9.11 13.62 -4.51
CA ASN A 3 -7.69 13.36 -4.48
C ASN A 3 -7.40 12.67 -3.15
N ILE A 4 -7.09 11.37 -3.19
CA ILE A 4 -6.71 10.64 -1.99
C ILE A 4 -5.19 10.77 -1.86
N HIS A 5 -4.77 11.43 -0.80
CA HIS A 5 -3.36 11.60 -0.47
C HIS A 5 -3.00 10.54 0.57
N LEU A 6 -2.12 9.61 0.19
CA LEU A 6 -1.52 8.66 1.12
C LEU A 6 -0.19 9.24 1.59
N ILE A 7 -0.11 9.54 2.87
CA ILE A 7 1.03 10.19 3.54
C ILE A 7 1.76 9.18 4.43
N ASP A 8 1.02 8.29 5.08
CA ASP A 8 1.58 7.34 6.05
C ASP A 8 0.83 6.01 6.03
N ILE A 9 1.47 4.96 6.53
CA ILE A 9 0.91 3.62 6.70
C ILE A 9 0.97 3.21 8.18
N ASP A 10 -0.21 2.97 8.73
CA ASP A 10 -0.37 2.41 10.07
C ASP A 10 -0.32 0.87 10.02
N TRP A 11 0.77 0.31 10.54
CA TRP A 11 1.05 -1.11 10.57
C TRP A 11 0.50 -1.79 11.83
N ASP A 12 -0.52 -2.62 11.67
CA ASP A 12 -0.95 -3.57 12.69
C ASP A 12 -0.39 -4.98 12.46
N GLU A 13 -0.49 -5.84 13.46
CA GLU A 13 0.02 -7.22 13.42
C GLU A 13 -0.56 -8.02 12.25
N GLN A 14 -1.83 -7.79 11.89
CA GLN A 14 -2.46 -8.43 10.75
C GLN A 14 -1.78 -8.02 9.43
N SER A 15 -1.57 -6.72 9.22
CA SER A 15 -0.92 -6.18 8.02
C SER A 15 0.51 -6.69 7.90
N ILE A 16 1.25 -6.72 9.02
CA ILE A 16 2.64 -7.23 9.08
C ILE A 16 2.68 -8.71 8.70
N ASN A 17 1.80 -9.52 9.28
CA ASN A 17 1.77 -10.96 9.00
C ASN A 17 1.38 -11.26 7.55
N GLU A 18 0.45 -10.50 6.99
CA GLU A 18 0.03 -10.66 5.59
C GLU A 18 1.18 -10.37 4.63
N VAL A 19 1.91 -9.25 4.79
CA VAL A 19 3.03 -8.93 3.89
C VAL A 19 4.21 -9.89 4.09
N ALA A 20 4.44 -10.34 5.32
CA ALA A 20 5.46 -11.34 5.62
C ALA A 20 5.15 -12.69 4.94
N ALA A 21 3.88 -13.08 4.84
CA ALA A 21 3.46 -14.28 4.10
C ALA A 21 3.79 -14.21 2.59
N HIS A 22 3.99 -13.00 2.07
CA HIS A 22 4.46 -12.74 0.70
C HIS A 22 5.98 -12.52 0.58
N GLY A 23 6.74 -12.75 1.66
CA GLY A 23 8.20 -12.55 1.65
C GLY A 23 8.62 -11.08 1.58
N LEU A 24 7.77 -10.20 2.08
CA LEU A 24 8.01 -8.75 2.15
C LEU A 24 8.15 -8.28 3.60
N TYR A 25 8.85 -7.17 3.76
CA TYR A 25 8.93 -6.41 5.00
C TYR A 25 8.10 -5.12 4.91
N PRO A 26 7.55 -4.62 6.03
CA PRO A 26 6.84 -3.34 6.07
C PRO A 26 7.58 -2.19 5.39
N TRP A 27 8.88 -2.05 5.64
CA TRP A 27 9.69 -0.98 5.06
C TRP A 27 9.81 -1.06 3.52
N GLU A 28 9.76 -2.26 2.91
CA GLU A 28 9.75 -2.40 1.45
C GLU A 28 8.45 -1.85 0.84
N VAL A 29 7.34 -2.08 1.57
CA VAL A 29 6.01 -1.60 1.20
C VAL A 29 5.92 -0.09 1.37
N ASP A 30 6.46 0.47 2.46
CA ASP A 30 6.52 1.91 2.68
C ASP A 30 7.31 2.63 1.58
N GLU A 31 8.49 2.11 1.22
CA GLU A 31 9.31 2.63 0.11
C GLU A 31 8.53 2.66 -1.20
N ALA A 32 7.93 1.54 -1.59
CA ALA A 32 7.17 1.46 -2.84
C ALA A 32 5.86 2.29 -2.82
N ALA A 33 5.19 2.41 -1.67
CA ALA A 33 3.89 3.06 -1.57
C ALA A 33 3.97 4.58 -1.34
N LEU A 34 4.99 5.05 -0.61
CA LEU A 34 5.09 6.43 -0.13
C LEU A 34 6.22 7.19 -0.83
N TYR A 35 7.38 6.56 -1.02
CA TYR A 35 8.60 7.24 -1.44
C TYR A 35 8.91 7.11 -2.94
N ASP A 36 8.49 6.04 -3.61
CA ASP A 36 8.65 5.89 -5.07
C ASP A 36 7.93 7.03 -5.82
N THR A 37 8.70 7.93 -6.43
CA THR A 37 8.17 9.07 -7.20
C THR A 37 7.52 8.65 -8.53
N GLY A 38 7.82 7.46 -9.03
CA GLY A 38 7.25 6.86 -10.22
C GLY A 38 6.02 5.97 -9.97
N ARG A 39 5.59 5.85 -8.70
CA ARG A 39 4.47 4.98 -8.34
C ARG A 39 3.17 5.40 -9.00
N GLN A 40 2.31 4.41 -9.25
CA GLN A 40 0.96 4.61 -9.75
C GLN A 40 -0.04 4.23 -8.66
N ALA A 41 -0.94 5.14 -8.31
CA ALA A 41 -2.01 4.88 -7.36
C ALA A 41 -3.39 5.07 -8.01
N LYS A 42 -4.34 4.19 -7.69
CA LYS A 42 -5.72 4.32 -8.13
C LYS A 42 -6.69 3.79 -7.08
N LEU A 43 -7.87 4.39 -7.03
CA LEU A 43 -8.98 3.86 -6.25
C LEU A 43 -9.60 2.67 -6.99
N VAL A 44 -9.80 1.56 -6.29
CA VAL A 44 -10.47 0.36 -6.80
C VAL A 44 -11.53 -0.08 -5.81
N SER A 45 -12.60 -0.70 -6.31
CA SER A 45 -13.69 -1.21 -5.48
C SER A 45 -14.28 -2.46 -6.13
N ASP A 46 -14.68 -3.43 -5.31
CA ASP A 46 -15.47 -4.58 -5.71
C ASP A 46 -16.34 -5.05 -4.55
N ASP A 47 -17.32 -5.91 -4.84
CA ASP A 47 -18.33 -6.37 -3.87
C ASP A 47 -17.75 -7.19 -2.72
N ARG A 48 -16.56 -7.78 -2.88
CA ARG A 48 -15.94 -8.67 -1.90
C ARG A 48 -15.06 -7.90 -0.91
N HIS A 49 -14.38 -6.87 -1.38
CA HIS A 49 -13.30 -6.21 -0.65
C HIS A 49 -13.57 -4.73 -0.37
N GLY A 50 -14.59 -4.15 -1.01
CA GLY A 50 -14.93 -2.74 -0.89
C GLY A 50 -13.89 -1.82 -1.52
N GLU A 51 -14.04 -0.53 -1.24
CA GLU A 51 -13.16 0.53 -1.74
C GLU A 51 -11.79 0.49 -1.06
N ARG A 52 -10.74 0.60 -1.88
CA ARG A 52 -9.33 0.57 -1.46
C ARG A 52 -8.43 1.22 -2.51
N ILE A 53 -7.27 1.67 -2.10
CA ILE A 53 -6.23 2.16 -2.99
C ILE A 53 -5.41 0.97 -3.47
N GLN A 54 -5.19 0.87 -4.77
CA GLN A 54 -4.16 0.02 -5.34
C GLN A 54 -2.96 0.88 -5.70
N VAL A 55 -1.78 0.54 -5.19
CA VAL A 55 -0.51 1.14 -5.57
C VAL A 55 0.34 0.13 -6.34
N LEU A 56 0.99 0.59 -7.40
CA LEU A 56 2.09 -0.08 -8.07
C LEU A 56 3.33 0.80 -7.89
N GLY A 57 4.33 0.31 -7.17
CA GLY A 57 5.55 1.05 -6.89
C GLY A 57 6.77 0.14 -6.88
N THR A 58 7.95 0.74 -6.78
CA THR A 58 9.23 0.04 -6.75
C THR A 58 9.97 0.40 -5.47
N CYS A 59 10.39 -0.59 -4.69
CA CYS A 59 11.30 -0.35 -3.58
C CYS A 59 12.70 -0.05 -4.14
N GLU A 60 13.16 1.19 -4.04
CA GLU A 60 14.45 1.60 -4.66
C GLU A 60 15.64 0.84 -4.07
N CYS A 61 15.57 0.46 -2.79
CA CYS A 61 16.67 -0.22 -2.10
C CYS A 61 16.99 -1.62 -2.64
N ASN A 62 16.01 -2.31 -3.24
CA ASN A 62 16.20 -3.68 -3.72
C ASN A 62 15.57 -3.97 -5.10
N GLY A 63 14.95 -2.98 -5.72
CA GLY A 63 14.36 -3.07 -7.05
C GLY A 63 13.05 -3.87 -7.15
N LYS A 64 12.51 -4.37 -6.03
CA LYS A 64 11.24 -5.11 -6.05
C LYS A 64 10.11 -4.20 -6.49
N LYS A 65 9.36 -4.63 -7.51
CA LYS A 65 8.13 -3.98 -7.93
C LYS A 65 6.98 -4.59 -7.17
N LEU A 66 6.23 -3.77 -6.44
CA LEU A 66 5.18 -4.22 -5.55
C LEU A 66 3.80 -3.77 -6.05
N ARG A 67 2.82 -4.66 -5.93
CA ARG A 67 1.40 -4.30 -5.95
C ARG A 67 0.87 -4.32 -4.53
N ILE A 68 0.29 -3.21 -4.11
CA ILE A 68 -0.09 -2.97 -2.72
C ILE A 68 -1.56 -2.54 -2.69
N PHE A 69 -2.34 -3.12 -1.78
CA PHE A 69 -3.72 -2.73 -1.54
C PHE A 69 -3.85 -2.09 -0.16
N ILE A 70 -4.42 -0.90 -0.08
CA ILE A 70 -4.45 -0.07 1.13
C ILE A 70 -5.88 0.40 1.38
N ARG A 71 -6.36 0.22 2.61
CA ARG A 71 -7.60 0.84 3.09
C ARG A 71 -7.24 2.16 3.77
N MET A 72 -7.93 3.25 3.42
CA MET A 72 -7.80 4.48 4.21
C MET A 72 -8.47 4.30 5.57
N ILE A 73 -7.75 4.59 6.64
CA ILE A 73 -8.28 4.58 8.00
C ILE A 73 -8.46 5.99 8.55
N ASP A 74 -7.65 6.95 8.08
CA ASP A 74 -7.83 8.38 8.29
C ASP A 74 -7.64 9.11 6.96
N ILE A 75 -8.74 9.55 6.35
CA ILE A 75 -8.72 10.24 5.05
C ILE A 75 -8.16 11.67 5.20
N GLU A 76 -8.39 12.32 6.34
CA GLU A 76 -7.96 13.70 6.56
C GLU A 76 -6.45 13.78 6.78
N MET A 77 -5.89 12.84 7.54
CA MET A 77 -4.44 12.73 7.77
C MET A 77 -3.69 11.97 6.67
N GLY A 78 -4.41 11.36 5.73
CA GLY A 78 -3.80 10.56 4.67
C GLY A 78 -3.17 9.27 5.17
N VAL A 79 -3.70 8.68 6.25
CA VAL A 79 -3.19 7.45 6.85
C VAL A 79 -3.95 6.25 6.30
N GLY A 80 -3.21 5.32 5.72
CA GLY A 80 -3.70 4.05 5.21
C GLY A 80 -3.30 2.88 6.09
N ARG A 81 -3.97 1.75 5.90
CA ARG A 81 -3.55 0.45 6.41
C ARG A 81 -3.45 -0.55 5.27
N VAL A 82 -2.34 -1.29 5.23
CA VAL A 82 -2.09 -2.28 4.19
C VAL A 82 -3.02 -3.47 4.38
N ILE A 83 -3.76 -3.80 3.33
CA ILE A 83 -4.59 -5.00 3.28
C ILE A 83 -3.74 -6.21 2.88
N THR A 84 -2.87 -6.03 1.88
CA THR A 84 -1.94 -7.05 1.35
C THR A 84 -0.96 -6.40 0.37
N ALA A 85 0.18 -7.04 0.11
CA ALA A 85 1.18 -6.62 -0.87
C ALA A 85 1.94 -7.84 -1.43
N TRP A 86 2.36 -7.79 -2.70
CA TRP A 86 3.20 -8.81 -3.31
C TRP A 86 4.07 -8.25 -4.44
N GLU A 87 5.16 -8.96 -4.75
CA GLU A 87 6.05 -8.66 -5.88
C GLU A 87 5.39 -9.03 -7.23
N VAL A 88 5.51 -8.16 -8.25
CA VAL A 88 4.88 -8.29 -9.58
C VAL A 88 5.86 -8.42 -10.73
#